data_AF-A0A843KNL9-F1
#
_entry.id   AF-A0A843KNL9-F1
#
_cell.length_a   1.000
_cell.length_b   1.000
_cell.length_c   1.000
_cell.angle_alpha   90.00
_cell.angle_beta   90.00
_cell.angle_gamma   90.00
#
_symmetry.space_group_name_H-M   'P 1'
#
loop_
_entity.id
_entity.type
_entity.pdbx_description
1 polymer ?
#
loop_
_entity_poly.entity_id
_entity_poly.type
_entity_poly.pdbx_seq_one_letter_code
_entity_poly.pdbx_strand_id
1 'polypeptide(L)' 'MKTLILAGGSGTRLFPLSREHYPKQFIPLFDNESLFQKTIKRALLF' A
#
# COMPACT_ATOMS: atom_id res chain seq x y z
N MET A 1 -8.43 -20.72 -2.89
CA MET A 1 -7.63 -19.92 -3.83
C MET A 1 -6.54 -19.19 -3.03
N LYS A 2 -5.33 -18.99 -3.55
CA LYS A 2 -4.28 -18.23 -2.84
C LYS A 2 -4.06 -16.91 -3.56
N THR A 3 -4.08 -15.81 -2.82
CA THR A 3 -3.85 -14.46 -3.34
C THR A 3 -2.48 -13.95 -2.88
N LEU A 4 -1.63 -13.57 -3.82
CA LEU A 4 -0.31 -12.99 -3.53
C LEU A 4 -0.36 -11.48 -3.78
N ILE A 5 -0.06 -10.69 -2.74
CA ILE A 5 0.00 -9.23 -2.84
C ILE A 5 1.47 -8.81 -2.94
N LEU A 6 1.84 -8.21 -4.07
CA LEU A 6 3.18 -7.66 -4.27
C LEU A 6 3.24 -6.21 -3.75
N ALA A 7 4.02 -5.97 -2.71
CA ALA A 7 4.19 -4.67 -2.08
C ALA A 7 5.61 -4.15 -2.30
N GLY A 8 5.83 -3.36 -3.35
CA GLY A 8 7.14 -2.83 -3.70
C GLY A 8 7.11 -1.49 -4.45
N GLY A 9 8.31 -1.06 -4.84
CA GLY A 9 8.58 0.23 -5.47
C GLY A 9 9.00 1.31 -4.45
N SER A 10 9.97 2.13 -4.84
CA SER A 10 10.60 3.16 -3.96
C SER A 10 9.69 4.34 -3.61
N GLY A 11 8.56 4.50 -4.31
CA GLY A 11 7.57 5.53 -4.00
C GLY A 11 8.04 6.97 -4.20
N THR A 12 9.07 7.21 -5.01
CA THR A 12 9.69 8.53 -5.23
C THR A 12 8.72 9.65 -5.65
N ARG A 13 7.66 9.32 -6.39
CA ARG A 13 6.61 10.28 -6.80
C ARG A 13 5.76 10.84 -5.66
N LEU A 14 5.74 10.15 -4.51
CA LEU A 14 5.01 10.57 -3.32
C LEU A 14 5.93 11.22 -2.29
N PHE A 15 7.14 11.62 -2.66
CA PHE A 15 7.96 12.46 -1.81
C PHE A 15 7.20 13.78 -1.50
N PRO A 16 7.19 14.27 -0.25
CA PRO A 16 7.99 13.83 0.89
C PRO A 16 7.37 12.70 1.72
N LEU A 17 6.12 12.32 1.45
CA LEU A 17 5.35 11.33 2.21
C LEU A 17 5.97 9.94 2.15
N SER A 18 6.39 9.50 0.96
CA SER A 18 7.11 8.24 0.79
C SER A 18 8.62 8.47 0.90
N ARG A 19 9.26 7.69 1.78
CA ARG A 19 10.71 7.67 2.03
C ARG A 19 11.17 6.21 2.08
N GLU A 20 12.48 6.00 2.10
CA GLU A 20 13.08 4.66 2.20
C GLU A 20 12.50 3.83 3.36
N HIS A 21 12.39 4.44 4.54
CA HIS A 21 11.79 3.80 5.72
C HIS A 21 10.27 4.02 5.87
N TYR A 22 9.64 4.76 4.95
CA TYR A 22 8.20 5.01 4.92
C TYR A 22 7.63 4.67 3.54
N PRO A 23 7.46 3.38 3.21
CA PRO A 23 7.04 2.95 1.88
C PRO A 23 5.60 3.36 1.56
N LYS A 24 5.34 3.80 0.33
CA LYS A 24 4.03 4.26 -0.16
C LYS A 24 2.85 3.35 0.20
N GLN A 25 3.06 2.04 0.21
CA GLN A 25 1.98 1.07 0.40
C GLN A 25 1.39 1.11 1.81
N PHE A 26 2.14 1.62 2.79
CA PHE A 26 1.73 1.68 4.20
C PHE A 26 1.29 3.07 4.64
N ILE A 27 1.36 4.08 3.76
CA ILE A 27 0.93 5.44 4.06
C ILE A 27 -0.60 5.52 3.96
N PRO A 28 -1.30 6.07 4.98
CA PRO A 28 -2.75 6.26 4.95
C PRO A 28 -3.13 7.43 4.02
N LEU A 29 -3.08 7.19 2.70
CA LEU A 29 -3.30 8.20 1.67
C LEU A 29 -4.77 8.57 1.49
N PHE A 30 -5.69 7.63 1.72
CA PHE A 30 -7.12 7.81 1.45
C PHE A 30 -7.93 7.18 2.58
N ASP A 31 -8.92 7.90 3.09
CA ASP A 31 -9.86 7.41 4.11
C ASP A 31 -9.18 6.85 5.37
N ASN A 32 -8.05 7.43 5.78
CA ASN A 32 -7.20 6.91 6.87
C ASN A 32 -6.73 5.45 6.67
N GLU A 33 -6.72 4.96 5.44
CA GLU A 33 -6.29 3.61 5.09
C GLU A 33 -5.11 3.63 4.13
N SER A 34 -4.20 2.69 4.36
CA SER A 34 -3.09 2.44 3.46
C SER A 34 -3.53 1.70 2.20
N LEU A 35 -2.77 1.89 1.11
CA LEU A 35 -2.98 1.15 -0.13
C LEU A 35 -2.90 -0.37 0.09
N PHE A 36 -2.05 -0.81 1.02
CA PHE A 36 -1.93 -2.22 1.41
C PHE A 36 -3.20 -2.73 2.08
N GLN A 37 -3.74 -2.00 3.06
CA GLN A 37 -5.00 -2.37 3.73
C GLN A 37 -6.17 -2.44 2.74
N LYS A 38 -6.30 -1.44 1.85
CA LYS A 38 -7.33 -1.46 0.79
C LYS A 38 -7.18 -2.66 -0.13
N THR A 39 -5.96 -3.06 -0.46
CA THR A 39 -5.68 -4.23 -1.31
C THR A 39 -6.06 -5.54 -0.60
N ILE A 40 -5.76 -5.68 0.69
CA ILE A 40 -6.18 -6.85 1.49
C ILE A 40 -7.71 -6.95 1.54
N LYS A 41 -8.41 -5.84 1.82
CA LYS A 41 -9.88 -5.83 1.87
C LYS A 41 -10.50 -6.33 0.56
N ARG A 42 -9.96 -5.87 -0.58
CA ARG A 42 -10.39 -6.37 -1.89
C ARG A 42 -10.06 -7.85 -2.09
N ALA A 43 -8.88 -8.30 -1.64
CA ALA A 43 -8.47 -9.69 -1.77
C ALA A 43 -9.34 -10.68 -0.96
N LEU A 44 -9.91 -10.23 0.17
CA LEU A 44 -10.81 -11.04 1.01
C LEU A 44 -12.20 -11.27 0.40
N LEU A 45 -12.55 -10.58 -0.69
CA LEU A 45 -13.82 -10.78 -1.41
C LEU A 45 -13.77 -11.97 -2.38
N PHE A 46 -12.59 -12.58 -2.56
CA PHE A 46 -12.32 -13.68 -3.50
C PHE A 46 -11.82 -14.91 -2.74
#